data_AF-D0UBG4-F1
#
_entry.id   AF-D0UBG4-F1
#
_cell.length_a   1.000
_cell.length_b   1.000
_cell.length_c   1.000
_cell.angle_alpha   90.00
_cell.angle_beta   90.00
_cell.angle_gamma   90.00
#
_symmetry.space_group_name_H-M   'P 1'
#
loop_
_entity.id
_entity.type
_entity.pdbx_description
1 polymer ?
#
loop_
_entity_poly.entity_id
_entity_poly.type
_entity_poly.pdbx_seq_one_letter_code
_entity_poly.pdbx_strand_id
1 'polypeptide(L)'
;DLNKITVPNRYPLPLIPEMLDKLQGARFFTKIDLRGAYNLVRIQPGDEWKTAFRTRYGHFEYTVMTFGLTNAPAVFQHMANDIFRDFLDMFVIIYL
;
A
#
# COMPACT_ATOMS: atom_id res chain seq x y z
N ASP A 1 -4.47 16.91 -12.53
CA ASP A 1 -4.62 15.64 -11.78
C ASP A 1 -3.73 15.65 -10.55
N LEU A 2 -4.29 15.30 -9.39
CA LEU A 2 -3.60 15.25 -8.10
C LEU A 2 -2.26 14.48 -8.18
N ASN A 3 -2.27 13.33 -8.86
CA ASN A 3 -1.08 12.49 -9.01
C ASN A 3 0.12 13.15 -9.66
N LYS A 4 -0.10 14.15 -10.54
CA LYS A 4 0.98 14.86 -11.25
C LYS A 4 1.67 15.90 -10.37
N ILE A 5 0.98 16.39 -9.34
CA ILE A 5 1.50 17.41 -8.41
C ILE A 5 1.98 16.79 -7.09
N THR A 6 1.61 15.54 -6.81
CA THR A 6 2.08 14.77 -5.66
C THR A 6 3.53 14.33 -5.88
N VAL A 7 4.40 14.62 -4.90
CA VAL A 7 5.79 14.13 -4.91
C VAL A 7 5.79 12.60 -4.76
N PRO A 8 6.37 11.83 -5.70
CA PRO A 8 6.39 10.38 -5.63
C PRO A 8 7.21 9.86 -4.45
N ASN A 9 6.62 8.97 -3.65
CA ASN A 9 7.32 8.24 -2.61
C ASN A 9 8.10 7.08 -3.23
N ARG A 10 9.44 7.13 -3.16
CA ARG A 10 10.35 6.11 -3.68
C ARG A 10 10.66 5.04 -2.63
N TYR A 11 9.64 4.56 -1.93
CA TYR A 11 9.81 3.47 -0.99
C TYR A 11 10.31 2.22 -1.73
N PRO A 12 11.37 1.54 -1.24
CA PRO A 12 11.91 0.37 -1.91
C PRO A 12 10.89 -0.76 -1.91
N LEU A 13 10.49 -1.20 -3.10
CA LEU A 13 9.70 -2.40 -3.29
C LEU A 13 10.67 -3.58 -3.50
N PRO A 14 10.46 -4.74 -2.86
CA PRO A 14 11.33 -5.88 -3.08
C PRO A 14 11.19 -6.39 -4.50
N LEU A 15 12.27 -6.93 -5.07
CA LEU A 15 12.26 -7.47 -6.43
C LEU A 15 11.68 -8.89 -6.44
N ILE A 16 10.88 -9.22 -7.46
CA ILE A 16 10.27 -10.56 -7.59
C ILE A 16 11.30 -11.70 -7.49
N PRO A 17 12.48 -11.65 -8.15
CA PRO A 17 13.49 -12.70 -8.00
C PRO A 17 13.99 -12.85 -6.56
N GLU A 18 14.27 -11.74 -5.88
CA GLU A 18 14.74 -11.76 -4.48
C GLU A 18 13.69 -12.38 -3.55
N MET A 19 12.40 -12.15 -3.82
CA MET A 19 11.31 -12.78 -3.07
C MET A 19 11.26 -14.29 -3.31
N LEU A 20 11.41 -14.75 -4.56
CA LEU A 20 11.36 -16.17 -4.90
C LEU A 20 12.55 -16.94 -4.33
N ASP A 21 13.74 -16.34 -4.32
CA ASP A 21 14.93 -16.94 -3.71
C ASP A 21 14.73 -17.15 -2.20
N LYS A 22 14.07 -16.22 -1.50
CA LYS A 22 13.74 -16.35 -0.07
C LYS A 22 12.71 -17.45 0.22
N LEU A 23 11.90 -17.82 -0.77
CA LEU A 23 10.92 -18.90 -0.68
C LEU A 23 11.52 -20.28 -0.99
N GLN A 24 12.73 -20.33 -1.53
CA GLN A 24 13.40 -21.56 -1.90
C GLN A 24 13.66 -22.44 -0.67
N GLY A 25 13.20 -23.69 -0.72
CA GLY A 25 13.35 -24.66 0.38
C GLY A 25 12.19 -24.69 1.38
N ALA A 26 11.22 -23.78 1.27
CA ALA A 26 9.98 -23.90 2.04
C ALA A 26 9.14 -25.08 1.55
N ARG A 27 8.57 -25.83 2.50
CA ARG A 27 7.74 -27.02 2.22
C ARG A 27 6.26 -26.68 1.99
N PHE A 28 5.80 -25.59 2.57
CA PHE A 28 4.41 -25.15 2.53
C PHE A 28 4.35 -23.66 2.21
N PHE A 29 3.40 -23.28 1.35
CA PHE A 29 3.17 -21.91 0.95
C PHE A 29 1.74 -21.53 1.26
N THR A 30 1.55 -20.32 1.81
CA THR A 30 0.23 -19.72 2.00
C THR A 30 0.22 -18.35 1.37
N LYS A 31 -0.78 -18.08 0.54
CA LYS A 31 -0.99 -16.77 -0.09
C LYS A 31 -2.24 -16.14 0.53
N ILE A 32 -2.08 -14.92 1.03
CA ILE A 32 -3.17 -14.12 1.59
C ILE A 32 -3.35 -12.89 0.70
N ASP A 33 -4.57 -12.67 0.22
CA ASP A 33 -4.93 -11.48 -0.53
C ASP A 33 -5.76 -10.54 0.35
N LEU A 34 -5.28 -9.32 0.56
CA LEU A 34 -5.95 -8.32 1.38
C LEU A 34 -6.85 -7.45 0.51
N ARG A 35 -8.11 -7.86 0.37
CA ARG A 35 -9.11 -7.06 -0.36
C ARG A 35 -9.32 -5.72 0.33
N GLY A 36 -9.18 -4.63 -0.42
CA GLY A 36 -9.33 -3.28 0.12
C GLY A 36 -8.18 -2.84 1.02
N ALA A 37 -7.00 -3.45 0.88
CA ALA A 37 -5.81 -3.18 1.69
C ALA A 37 -5.50 -1.67 1.86
N TYR A 38 -5.65 -0.87 0.80
CA TYR A 38 -5.44 0.57 0.87
C TYR A 38 -6.40 1.27 1.84
N ASN A 39 -7.66 0.82 1.94
CA ASN A 39 -8.65 1.44 2.80
C ASN A 39 -8.37 1.22 4.30
N LEU A 40 -7.40 0.38 4.65
CA LEU A 40 -6.90 0.23 6.01
C LEU A 40 -6.02 1.41 6.45
N VAL A 41 -5.49 2.19 5.50
CA VAL A 41 -4.66 3.37 5.75
C VAL A 41 -5.53 4.62 5.78
N ARG A 42 -5.45 5.41 6.85
CA ARG A 42 -6.10 6.73 6.89
C ARG A 42 -5.32 7.76 6.07
N ILE A 43 -6.04 8.67 5.43
CA ILE A 43 -5.42 9.89 4.92
C ILE A 43 -4.89 10.70 6.10
N GLN A 44 -3.74 11.35 5.90
CA GLN A 44 -3.14 12.21 6.90
C GLN A 44 -4.14 13.32 7.29
N PRO A 45 -4.37 13.58 8.59
CA PRO A 45 -5.20 14.68 9.02
C PRO A 45 -4.75 16.02 8.43
N GLY A 46 -5.67 16.72 7.77
CA GLY A 46 -5.43 17.97 7.06
C GLY A 46 -5.18 17.80 5.55
N ASP A 47 -5.07 16.56 5.05
CA ASP A 47 -4.88 16.24 3.63
C ASP A 47 -6.10 15.61 2.97
N GLU A 48 -7.19 15.35 3.71
CA GLU A 48 -8.42 14.72 3.21
C GLU A 48 -9.01 15.49 2.02
N TRP A 49 -9.03 16.82 2.12
CA TRP A 49 -9.54 17.72 1.07
C TRP A 49 -8.80 17.58 -0.27
N LYS A 50 -7.53 17.13 -0.27
CA LYS A 50 -6.77 16.90 -1.50
C LYS A 50 -7.35 15.75 -2.31
N THR A 51 -8.05 14.83 -1.65
CA THR A 51 -8.71 13.66 -2.24
C THR A 51 -10.18 13.90 -2.58
N ALA A 52 -10.61 15.17 -2.55
CA ALA A 52 -11.97 15.55 -2.86
C ALA A 52 -12.42 15.09 -4.26
N PHE A 53 -13.67 14.65 -4.34
CA PHE A 53 -14.33 14.31 -5.59
C PHE A 53 -15.77 14.81 -5.61
N ARG A 54 -16.29 15.00 -6.83
CA ARG A 54 -17.66 15.47 -7.06
C ARG A 54 -18.51 14.36 -7.63
N THR A 55 -19.72 14.26 -7.12
CA THR A 55 -20.79 13.46 -7.70
C THR A 55 -21.95 14.38 -8.09
N ARG A 56 -22.97 13.84 -8.79
CA ARG A 56 -24.23 14.57 -9.03
C ARG A 56 -24.87 15.09 -7.74
N TYR A 57 -24.61 14.44 -6.61
CA TYR A 57 -25.31 14.66 -5.35
C TYR A 57 -24.49 15.42 -4.32
N GLY A 58 -23.25 15.80 -4.62
CA GLY A 58 -22.45 16.57 -3.68
C GLY A 58 -20.95 16.50 -3.89
N HIS A 59 -20.26 17.11 -2.95
CA HIS A 59 -18.81 17.14 -2.84
C HIS A 59 -18.41 16.28 -1.63
N PHE A 60 -17.48 15.36 -1.84
CA PHE A 60 -17.06 14.38 -0.85
C PHE A 60 -15.54 14.29 -0.83
N GLU A 61 -15.00 13.83 0.28
CA GLU A 61 -13.57 13.65 0.50
C GLU A 61 -13.33 12.23 1.00
N TYR A 62 -12.21 11.63 0.62
CA TYR A 62 -11.82 10.35 1.18
C TYR A 62 -11.10 10.55 2.51
N THR A 63 -11.54 9.79 3.53
CA THR A 63 -10.90 9.75 4.85
C THR A 63 -9.87 8.63 4.97
N VAL A 64 -9.94 7.67 4.04
CA VAL A 64 -9.01 6.55 3.91
C VAL A 64 -8.39 6.55 2.53
N MET A 65 -7.22 5.95 2.41
CA MET A 65 -6.50 5.86 1.16
C MET A 65 -7.31 5.05 0.15
N THR A 66 -7.38 5.58 -1.08
CA THR A 66 -8.12 4.96 -2.18
C THR A 66 -7.19 4.56 -3.31
N PHE A 67 -7.72 3.69 -4.16
CA PHE A 67 -7.04 3.30 -5.38
C PHE A 67 -6.82 4.51 -6.29
N GLY A 68 -5.68 4.54 -6.95
CA GLY A 68 -5.35 5.56 -7.93
C GLY A 68 -4.57 6.74 -7.38
N LEU A 69 -4.27 6.83 -6.08
CA LEU A 69 -3.31 7.80 -5.55
C LEU A 69 -1.86 7.34 -5.84
N THR A 70 -1.00 8.23 -6.35
CA THR A 70 0.40 7.91 -6.75
C THR A 70 1.17 7.15 -5.66
N ASN A 71 1.01 7.55 -4.39
CA ASN A 71 1.78 7.00 -3.29
C ASN A 71 1.10 5.83 -2.57
N ALA A 72 -0.08 5.38 -3.02
CA ALA A 72 -0.83 4.35 -2.31
C ALA A 72 -0.08 3.01 -2.16
N PRO A 73 0.58 2.47 -3.21
CA PRO A 73 1.38 1.26 -3.07
C PRO A 73 2.54 1.44 -2.08
N ALA A 74 3.28 2.55 -2.19
CA ALA A 74 4.44 2.80 -1.34
C ALA A 74 4.07 2.92 0.15
N VAL A 75 2.96 3.61 0.47
CA VAL A 75 2.49 3.74 1.86
C VAL A 75 1.98 2.40 2.39
N PHE A 76 1.25 1.63 1.59
CA PHE A 76 0.80 0.31 2.00
C PHE A 76 1.97 -0.64 2.26
N GLN A 77 2.96 -0.69 1.36
CA GLN A 77 4.17 -1.49 1.56
C GLN A 77 4.88 -1.07 2.85
N HIS A 78 5.03 0.23 3.10
CA HIS A 78 5.67 0.72 4.31
C HIS A 78 4.94 0.29 5.58
N MET A 79 3.61 0.47 5.63
CA MET A 79 2.78 0.04 6.76
C MET A 79 2.88 -1.47 6.98
N ALA A 80 2.76 -2.26 5.91
CA ALA A 80 2.79 -3.70 6.00
C ALA A 80 4.17 -4.20 6.47
N ASN A 81 5.25 -3.60 5.95
CA ASN A 81 6.61 -3.90 6.41
C ASN A 81 6.84 -3.53 7.88
N ASP A 82 6.21 -2.45 8.37
CA ASP A 82 6.29 -2.05 9.77
C ASP A 82 5.54 -3.04 10.69
N ILE A 83 4.33 -3.44 10.31
CA ILE A 83 3.49 -4.39 11.07
C ILE A 83 4.15 -5.77 11.17
N PHE A 84 4.70 -6.28 10.07
CA PHE A 84 5.29 -7.61 10.01
C PHE A 84 6.82 -7.60 10.17
N ARG A 85 7.40 -6.49 10.63
CA ARG A 85 8.86 -6.27 10.68
C ARG A 85 9.63 -7.47 11.26
N ASP A 86 9.13 -8.03 12.34
CA ASP A 86 9.79 -9.13 13.06
C ASP A 86 9.74 -10.48 12.32
N PHE A 87 8.93 -10.58 11.26
CA PHE A 87 8.72 -11.80 10.48
C PHE A 87 9.16 -11.66 9.01
N LEU A 88 9.45 -10.43 8.58
CA LEU A 88 9.98 -10.15 7.25
C LEU A 88 11.25 -10.96 7.03
N ASP A 89 11.38 -11.53 5.83
CA ASP A 89 12.54 -12.30 5.39
C ASP A 89 12.83 -13.59 6.18
N MET A 90 12.03 -13.90 7.19
CA MET A 90 12.06 -15.20 7.89
C MET A 90 11.06 -16.17 7.27
N PHE A 91 9.79 -15.77 7.21
CA PHE A 91 8.71 -16.56 6.61
C PHE A 91 7.59 -15.72 6.00
N VAL A 92 7.60 -14.39 6.20
CA VAL A 92 6.66 -13.47 5.57
C VAL A 92 7.37 -12.67 4.50
N ILE A 93 6.73 -12.60 3.33
CA ILE A 93 7.12 -11.73 2.23
C ILE A 93 5.91 -10.90 1.86
N ILE A 94 6.09 -9.59 1.75
CA ILE A 94 5.04 -8.63 1.43
C ILE A 94 5.35 -8.06 0.06
N TYR A 95 4.37 -8.17 -0.83
CA TYR A 95 4.47 -7.67 -2.19
C TYR A 95 3.13 -7.09 -2.63
N LEU A 96 3.19 -6.24 -3.66
CA LEU A 96 2.10 -5.42 -4.19
C LEU A 96 1.88 -5.69 -5.67
#